data_AF-A0A946YBF8-F1
#
_entry.id   AF-A0A946YBF8-F1
#
_cell.length_a   1.000
_cell.length_b   1.000
_cell.length_c   1.000
_cell.angle_alpha   90.00
_cell.angle_beta   90.00
_cell.angle_gamma   90.00
#
_symmetry.space_group_name_H-M   'P 1'
#
loop_
_entity.id
_entity.type
_entity.pdbx_description
1 polymer ?
#
loop_
_entity_poly.entity_id
_entity_poly.type
_entity_poly.pdbx_seq_one_letter_code
_entity_poly.pdbx_strand_id
1 'polypeptide(L)'
;MGLFGKLFGTSAREPAVAAEIGSIIDRFTTATIMGVDREDLGRYPAKQYKVMAFHYGAIEYLCRQHHLDEAQILGMFVVFIDKYFNMPVAETGSISERLQGFHERPDERLYLEAGIDVFRRWHEQNERRAPLELGEMLKTA
;
A
#
# COMPACT_ATOMS: atom_id res chain seq x y z
N MET A 1 -29.02 -11.29 38.79
CA MET A 1 -27.88 -11.77 37.98
C MET A 1 -28.20 -11.50 36.51
N GLY A 2 -27.63 -10.44 35.94
CA GLY A 2 -27.97 -9.95 34.60
C GLY A 2 -27.21 -10.68 33.50
N LEU A 3 -27.95 -11.34 32.61
CA LEU A 3 -27.45 -12.15 31.49
C LEU A 3 -27.21 -11.35 30.20
N PHE A 4 -27.01 -10.03 30.28
CA PHE A 4 -26.95 -9.12 29.12
C PHE A 4 -25.72 -8.21 29.08
N GLY A 5 -24.62 -8.59 29.74
CA GLY A 5 -23.39 -7.77 29.80
C GLY A 5 -22.30 -8.14 28.79
N LYS A 6 -22.47 -9.16 27.94
CA LYS A 6 -21.38 -9.76 27.16
C LYS A 6 -21.50 -9.72 25.64
N LEU A 7 -22.47 -9.00 25.06
CA LEU A 7 -22.68 -8.96 23.61
C LEU A 7 -22.25 -7.64 22.92
N PHE A 8 -21.67 -6.69 23.66
CA PHE A 8 -21.14 -5.45 23.08
C PHE A 8 -19.70 -5.20 23.53
N GLY A 9 -18.83 -6.15 23.20
CA GLY A 9 -17.39 -5.95 23.24
C GLY A 9 -16.86 -5.89 21.82
N THR A 10 -16.32 -4.74 21.42
CA THR A 10 -15.49 -4.50 20.22
C THR A 10 -16.20 -4.45 18.86
N SER A 11 -16.84 -3.30 18.56
CA SER A 11 -17.09 -2.85 17.17
C SER A 11 -16.60 -1.42 16.91
N ALA A 12 -16.01 -0.75 17.91
CA ALA A 12 -15.55 0.64 17.79
C ALA A 12 -14.04 0.77 17.45
N ARG A 13 -13.27 -0.32 17.51
CA ARG A 13 -11.80 -0.29 17.37
C ARG A 13 -11.32 -0.48 15.92
N GLU A 14 -11.98 -1.34 15.15
CA GLU A 14 -11.63 -1.63 13.75
C GLU A 14 -11.72 -0.40 12.83
N PRO A 15 -12.79 0.42 12.84
CA PRO A 15 -12.85 1.61 11.99
C PRO A 15 -11.77 2.64 12.36
N ALA A 16 -11.33 2.69 13.62
CA ALA A 16 -10.26 3.57 14.06
C ALA A 16 -8.88 3.12 13.53
N VAL A 17 -8.60 1.81 13.55
CA VAL A 17 -7.34 1.25 13.02
C VAL A 17 -7.24 1.45 11.50
N ALA A 18 -8.32 1.17 10.76
CA ALA A 18 -8.33 1.40 9.31
C ALA A 18 -8.14 2.89 8.95
N ALA A 19 -8.74 3.81 9.72
CA ALA A 19 -8.56 5.24 9.52
C ALA A 19 -7.13 5.71 9.84
N GLU A 20 -6.52 5.17 10.90
CA GLU A 20 -5.12 5.45 11.27
C GLU A 20 -4.16 4.96 10.18
N ILE A 21 -4.28 3.70 9.77
CA ILE A 21 -3.47 3.12 8.69
C ILE A 21 -3.66 3.95 7.41
N GLY A 22 -4.90 4.24 7.02
CA GLY A 22 -5.21 5.05 5.85
C GLY A 22 -4.53 6.43 5.90
N SER A 23 -4.55 7.11 7.05
CA SER A 23 -3.88 8.39 7.23
C SER A 23 -2.36 8.31 7.10
N ILE A 24 -1.74 7.22 7.59
CA ILE A 24 -0.30 6.99 7.45
C ILE A 24 0.06 6.73 5.99
N ILE A 25 -0.67 5.85 5.31
CA ILE A 25 -0.46 5.51 3.90
C ILE A 25 -0.70 6.73 3.00
N ASP A 26 -1.69 7.56 3.28
CA ASP A 26 -1.94 8.81 2.55
C ASP A 26 -0.75 9.76 2.61
N ARG A 27 -0.17 9.94 3.80
CA ARG A 27 1.02 10.79 4.00
C ARG A 27 2.24 10.21 3.30
N PHE A 28 2.43 8.90 3.37
CA PHE A 28 3.52 8.23 2.68
C PHE A 28 3.40 8.40 1.17
N THR A 29 2.20 8.18 0.62
CA THR A 29 1.91 8.32 -0.81
C THR A 29 2.09 9.76 -1.30
N THR A 30 1.70 10.74 -0.47
CA THR A 30 1.95 12.14 -0.76
C THR A 30 3.44 12.47 -0.79
N ALA A 31 4.25 11.80 0.03
CA ALA A 31 5.70 11.99 0.02
C ALA A 31 6.37 11.30 -1.18
N THR A 32 5.95 10.09 -1.55
CA THR A 32 6.54 9.35 -2.68
C THR A 32 6.21 10.00 -4.02
N ILE A 33 4.99 10.52 -4.20
CA ILE A 33 4.55 11.11 -5.47
C ILE A 33 5.37 12.35 -5.87
N MET A 34 6.09 12.98 -4.93
CA MET A 34 6.98 14.11 -5.24
C MET A 34 8.16 13.71 -6.13
N GLY A 35 8.59 12.44 -6.07
CA GLY A 35 9.68 11.91 -6.89
C GLY A 35 9.22 11.29 -8.21
N VAL A 36 7.91 11.14 -8.43
CA VAL A 36 7.36 10.36 -9.54
C VAL A 36 6.90 11.26 -10.68
N ASP A 37 7.39 10.99 -11.88
CA ASP A 37 6.85 11.58 -13.11
C ASP A 37 5.50 10.94 -13.44
N ARG A 38 4.42 11.72 -13.27
CA ARG A 38 3.05 11.25 -13.45
C ARG A 38 2.67 11.08 -14.92
N GLU A 39 3.28 11.84 -15.82
CA GLU A 39 3.02 11.71 -17.25
C GLU A 39 3.65 10.43 -17.79
N ASP A 40 4.88 10.15 -17.36
CA ASP A 40 5.56 8.89 -17.64
C ASP A 40 4.79 7.69 -17.06
N LEU A 41 4.37 7.79 -15.79
CA LEU A 41 3.55 6.76 -15.14
C LEU A 41 2.25 6.49 -15.88
N GLY A 42 1.55 7.54 -16.36
CA GLY A 42 0.33 7.41 -17.14
C GLY A 42 0.52 6.76 -18.50
N ARG A 43 1.74 6.85 -19.07
CA ARG A 43 2.08 6.30 -20.39
C ARG A 43 2.50 4.83 -20.34
N TYR A 44 3.07 4.36 -19.22
CA TYR A 44 3.67 3.02 -19.11
C TYR A 44 3.03 2.15 -18.00
N PRO A 45 2.12 1.21 -18.37
CA PRO A 45 1.46 0.31 -17.42
C PRO A 45 2.42 -0.50 -16.54
N ALA A 46 3.57 -0.91 -17.07
CA ALA A 46 4.58 -1.64 -16.28
C ALA A 46 5.11 -0.81 -15.10
N LYS A 47 5.27 0.51 -15.26
CA LYS A 47 5.66 1.40 -14.16
C LYS A 47 4.54 1.55 -13.14
N GLN A 48 3.28 1.53 -13.58
CA GLN A 48 2.13 1.54 -12.66
C GLN A 48 2.15 0.31 -11.76
N TYR A 49 2.40 -0.88 -12.30
CA TYR A 49 2.52 -2.10 -11.47
C TYR A 49 3.68 -2.02 -10.48
N LYS A 50 4.83 -1.45 -10.87
CA LYS A 50 5.96 -1.23 -9.96
C LYS A 50 5.61 -0.26 -8.82
N VAL A 51 4.91 0.85 -9.11
CA VAL A 51 4.43 1.79 -8.08
C VAL A 51 3.38 1.12 -7.17
N MET A 52 2.47 0.32 -7.74
CA MET A 52 1.49 -0.42 -6.96
C MET A 52 2.15 -1.46 -6.04
N ALA A 53 3.13 -2.22 -6.54
CA ALA A 53 3.90 -3.18 -5.75
C ALA A 53 4.61 -2.48 -4.58
N PHE A 54 5.26 -1.34 -4.86
CA PHE A 54 5.92 -0.53 -3.84
C PHE A 54 4.96 -0.09 -2.73
N HIS A 55 3.80 0.47 -3.10
CA HIS A 55 2.82 0.89 -2.09
C HIS A 55 2.14 -0.29 -1.39
N TYR A 56 1.92 -1.40 -2.10
CA TYR A 56 1.41 -2.63 -1.48
C TYR A 56 2.35 -3.15 -0.41
N GLY A 57 3.68 -3.16 -0.65
CA GLY A 57 4.66 -3.56 0.36
C GLY A 57 4.56 -2.72 1.65
N ALA A 58 4.42 -1.40 1.51
CA ALA A 58 4.21 -0.51 2.65
C ALA A 58 2.89 -0.77 3.39
N ILE A 59 1.80 -0.98 2.64
CA ILE A 59 0.47 -1.29 3.18
C ILE A 59 0.49 -2.62 3.93
N GLU A 60 1.01 -3.68 3.29
CA GLU A 60 1.10 -5.00 3.88
C GLU A 60 1.91 -4.95 5.17
N TYR A 61 3.08 -4.33 5.15
CA TYR A 61 3.93 -4.18 6.34
C TYR A 61 3.17 -3.53 7.51
N LEU A 62 2.57 -2.37 7.26
CA LEU A 62 1.86 -1.62 8.31
C LEU A 62 0.64 -2.41 8.81
N CYS A 63 -0.17 -2.96 7.92
CA CYS A 63 -1.34 -3.74 8.30
C CYS A 63 -0.98 -4.99 9.14
N ARG A 64 0.14 -5.66 8.81
CA ARG A 64 0.63 -6.81 9.60
C ARG A 64 1.09 -6.39 11.00
N GLN A 65 1.67 -5.20 11.18
CA GLN A 65 1.98 -4.65 12.50
C GLN A 65 0.72 -4.43 13.36
N HIS A 66 -0.42 -4.17 12.72
CA HIS A 66 -1.73 -4.04 13.37
C HIS A 66 -2.53 -5.35 13.44
N HIS A 67 -1.92 -6.49 13.09
CA HIS A 67 -2.53 -7.83 13.09
C HIS A 67 -3.76 -7.98 12.19
N LEU A 68 -3.83 -7.23 11.08
CA LEU A 68 -4.87 -7.42 10.08
C LEU A 68 -4.65 -8.74 9.31
N ASP A 69 -5.76 -9.38 8.96
CA ASP A 69 -5.76 -10.57 8.11
C ASP A 69 -5.59 -10.21 6.61
N GLU A 70 -5.45 -11.24 5.77
CA GLU A 70 -5.24 -11.07 4.33
C GLU A 70 -6.41 -10.37 3.62
N ALA A 71 -7.64 -10.62 4.06
CA ALA A 71 -8.82 -9.99 3.47
C ALA A 71 -8.88 -8.50 3.81
N GLN A 72 -8.55 -8.14 5.05
CA GLN A 72 -8.45 -6.76 5.50
C GLN A 72 -7.30 -6.01 4.80
N ILE A 73 -6.14 -6.64 4.64
CA ILE A 73 -5.00 -6.08 3.88
C ILE A 73 -5.40 -5.82 2.42
N LEU A 74 -6.04 -6.80 1.78
CA LEU A 74 -6.55 -6.65 0.42
C LEU A 74 -7.54 -5.48 0.34
N GLY A 75 -8.48 -5.37 1.29
CA GLY A 75 -9.42 -4.26 1.35
C GLY A 75 -8.74 -2.89 1.43
N MET A 76 -7.70 -2.76 2.26
CA MET A 76 -6.89 -1.53 2.35
C MET A 76 -6.22 -1.20 1.01
N PHE A 77 -5.71 -2.22 0.32
CA PHE A 77 -5.09 -2.04 -0.98
C PHE A 77 -6.10 -1.64 -2.07
N VAL A 78 -7.31 -2.21 -2.07
CA VAL A 78 -8.38 -1.80 -2.99
C VAL A 78 -8.74 -0.33 -2.81
N VAL A 79 -8.92 0.12 -1.57
CA VAL A 79 -9.19 1.54 -1.25
C VAL A 79 -8.05 2.44 -1.72
N PHE A 80 -6.81 1.99 -1.56
CA PHE A 80 -5.63 2.70 -2.05
C PHE A 80 -5.63 2.84 -3.59
N ILE A 81 -5.92 1.75 -4.31
CA ILE A 81 -5.99 1.77 -5.78
C ILE A 81 -7.07 2.74 -6.26
N ASP A 82 -8.29 2.61 -5.73
CA ASP A 82 -9.44 3.46 -6.10
C ASP A 82 -9.13 4.95 -5.93
N LYS A 83 -8.39 5.30 -4.89
CA LYS A 83 -8.02 6.67 -4.58
C LYS A 83 -6.89 7.24 -5.46
N TYR A 84 -5.88 6.44 -5.77
CA TYR A 84 -4.62 6.94 -6.34
C TYR A 84 -4.37 6.52 -7.79
N PHE A 85 -5.09 5.52 -8.30
CA PHE A 85 -4.91 4.98 -9.64
C PHE A 85 -6.21 5.05 -10.43
N ASN A 86 -6.23 5.89 -11.47
CA ASN A 86 -7.29 5.89 -12.48
C ASN A 86 -7.07 4.76 -13.49
N MET A 87 -7.00 3.51 -13.03
CA MET A 87 -6.92 2.37 -13.94
C MET A 87 -8.31 1.80 -14.22
N PRO A 88 -8.69 1.56 -15.49
CA PRO A 88 -9.81 0.68 -15.77
C PRO A 88 -9.39 -0.73 -15.31
N VAL A 89 -9.99 -1.20 -14.22
CA VAL A 89 -9.79 -2.54 -13.62
C VAL A 89 -10.05 -3.69 -14.62
N ALA A 90 -10.49 -3.39 -15.83
CA ALA A 90 -10.82 -4.34 -16.89
C ALA A 90 -9.61 -5.03 -17.55
N GLU A 91 -8.38 -4.54 -17.43
CA GLU A 91 -7.20 -5.14 -18.11
C GLU A 91 -6.27 -5.97 -17.22
N THR A 92 -6.46 -5.92 -15.91
CA THR A 92 -5.77 -6.80 -14.97
C THR A 92 -6.75 -7.88 -14.54
N GLY A 93 -6.33 -9.13 -14.37
CA GLY A 93 -7.19 -10.15 -13.75
C GLY A 93 -7.69 -9.74 -12.36
N SER A 94 -8.10 -10.72 -11.55
CA SER A 94 -8.47 -10.44 -10.17
C SER A 94 -7.35 -9.68 -9.43
N ILE A 95 -7.71 -8.74 -8.55
CA ILE A 95 -6.73 -7.99 -7.74
C ILE A 95 -5.85 -8.96 -6.95
N SER A 96 -6.39 -10.11 -6.54
CA SER A 96 -5.64 -11.19 -5.90
C SER A 96 -4.54 -11.78 -6.80
N GLU A 97 -4.81 -12.06 -8.08
CA GLU A 97 -3.75 -12.46 -9.04
C GLU A 97 -2.70 -11.35 -9.21
N ARG A 98 -3.13 -10.08 -9.15
CA ARG A 98 -2.19 -8.97 -9.24
C ARG A 98 -1.24 -8.95 -8.05
N LEU A 99 -1.77 -9.11 -6.83
CA LEU A 99 -0.99 -9.20 -5.59
C LEU A 99 -0.01 -10.37 -5.63
N GLN A 100 -0.47 -11.56 -6.06
CA GLN A 100 0.39 -12.72 -6.23
C GLN A 100 1.57 -12.40 -7.17
N GLY A 101 1.28 -11.72 -8.29
CA GLY A 101 2.33 -11.32 -9.22
C GLY A 101 3.36 -10.35 -8.62
N PHE A 102 3.02 -9.51 -7.63
CA PHE A 102 3.99 -8.66 -6.94
C PHE A 102 5.03 -9.48 -6.16
N HIS A 103 4.66 -10.66 -5.65
CA HIS A 103 5.60 -11.54 -4.94
C HIS A 103 6.37 -12.46 -5.89
N GLU A 104 5.77 -12.86 -7.01
CA GLU A 104 6.33 -13.87 -7.91
C GLU A 104 7.24 -13.29 -9.00
N ARG A 105 6.92 -12.10 -9.52
CA ARG A 105 7.68 -11.48 -10.60
C ARG A 105 8.89 -10.74 -10.02
N PRO A 106 10.14 -11.10 -10.40
CA PRO A 106 11.34 -10.57 -9.75
C PRO A 106 11.45 -9.03 -9.79
N ASP A 107 11.03 -8.42 -10.89
CA ASP A 107 11.04 -6.97 -11.07
C ASP A 107 10.01 -6.28 -10.18
N GLU A 108 8.78 -6.79 -10.08
CA GLU A 108 7.76 -6.24 -9.18
C GLU A 108 8.11 -6.51 -7.70
N ARG A 109 8.70 -7.66 -7.38
CA ARG A 109 9.14 -8.01 -6.02
C ARG A 109 10.22 -7.06 -5.49
N LEU A 110 11.13 -6.59 -6.35
CA LEU A 110 12.12 -5.59 -5.97
C LEU A 110 11.44 -4.29 -5.49
N TYR A 111 10.35 -3.87 -6.13
CA TYR A 111 9.60 -2.69 -5.72
C TYR A 111 8.79 -2.95 -4.45
N LEU A 112 8.18 -4.14 -4.32
CA LEU A 112 7.52 -4.57 -3.09
C LEU A 112 8.46 -4.45 -1.87
N GLU A 113 9.63 -5.08 -1.96
CA GLU A 113 10.63 -5.09 -0.88
C GLU A 113 11.17 -3.69 -0.59
N ALA A 114 11.44 -2.89 -1.63
CA ALA A 114 11.83 -1.50 -1.48
C ALA A 114 10.75 -0.66 -0.78
N GLY A 115 9.47 -0.91 -1.10
CA GLY A 115 8.33 -0.26 -0.46
C GLY A 115 8.30 -0.49 1.05
N ILE A 116 8.54 -1.73 1.49
CA ILE A 116 8.65 -2.10 2.90
C ILE A 116 9.79 -1.33 3.57
N ASP A 117 10.99 -1.37 3.00
CA ASP A 117 12.16 -0.75 3.61
C ASP A 117 12.07 0.79 3.66
N VAL A 118 11.67 1.42 2.55
CA VAL A 118 11.49 2.87 2.47
C VAL A 118 10.41 3.34 3.43
N PHE A 119 9.28 2.62 3.52
CA PHE A 119 8.23 2.95 4.46
C PHE A 119 8.74 2.86 5.91
N ARG A 120 9.44 1.78 6.27
CA ARG A 120 10.02 1.59 7.60
C ARG A 120 10.99 2.72 7.96
N ARG A 121 11.92 3.08 7.07
CA ARG A 121 12.87 4.19 7.29
C ARG A 121 12.16 5.53 7.44
N TRP A 122 11.17 5.80 6.60
CA TRP A 122 10.39 7.03 6.68
C TRP A 122 9.53 7.12 7.95
N HIS A 123 8.79 6.06 8.26
CA HIS A 123 7.79 6.03 9.33
C HIS A 123 8.41 5.88 10.72
N GLU A 124 9.36 4.95 10.86
CA GLU A 124 9.93 4.58 12.17
C GLU A 124 11.23 5.32 12.46
N GLN A 125 12.04 5.62 11.44
CA GLN A 125 13.35 6.26 11.59
C GLN A 125 13.34 7.74 11.21
N ASN A 126 12.17 8.27 10.81
CA ASN A 126 11.97 9.67 10.45
C ASN A 126 12.88 10.14 9.28
N GLU A 127 13.32 9.23 8.42
CA GLU A 127 14.13 9.54 7.24
C GLU A 127 13.28 10.24 6.17
N ARG A 128 13.25 11.57 6.21
CA ARG A 128 12.34 12.39 5.38
C ARG A 128 12.55 12.25 3.88
N ARG A 129 13.73 11.81 3.43
CA ARG A 129 14.08 11.67 2.02
C ARG A 129 13.85 10.27 1.46
N ALA A 130 13.67 9.25 2.32
CA ALA A 130 13.48 7.88 1.87
C ALA A 130 12.35 7.74 0.83
N PRO A 131 11.19 8.43 0.94
CA PRO A 131 10.12 8.32 -0.07
C PRO A 131 10.52 8.73 -1.50
N LEU A 132 11.56 9.55 -1.67
CA LEU A 132 12.03 9.98 -2.99
C LEU A 132 12.71 8.85 -3.78
N GLU A 133 13.12 7.78 -3.11
CA GLU A 133 13.78 6.63 -3.75
C GLU A 133 12.89 5.95 -4.78
N LEU A 134 11.57 5.94 -4.60
CA LEU A 134 10.65 5.42 -5.61
C LEU A 134 10.84 6.13 -6.96
N GLY A 135 10.98 7.47 -6.92
CA GLY A 135 11.24 8.27 -8.11
C GLY A 135 12.56 7.90 -8.78
N GLU A 136 13.62 7.72 -8.01
CA GLU A 136 14.94 7.31 -8.53
C GLU A 136 14.89 5.91 -9.14
N MET A 137 14.22 4.96 -8.49
CA MET A 137 14.03 3.60 -9.02
C MET A 137 13.29 3.62 -10.36
N LEU A 138 12.28 4.47 -10.53
CA LEU A 138 11.49 4.56 -11.77
C LEU A 138 12.24 5.14 -12.97
N LYS A 139 13.33 5.90 -12.74
CA LYS A 139 14.18 6.42 -13.83
C LYS A 139 14.93 5.30 -14.56
N THR A 140 15.19 4.19 -13.88
CA THR A 140 15.90 3.02 -14.41
C THR A 140 14.97 1.87 -14.79
N ALA A 141 13.66 2.10 -14.78
CA ALA A 141 12.60 1.08 -14.82
C ALA A 141 11.94 0.89 -16.17
#